data_AF-A0AAD9GIC7-F1
#
_entry.id   AF-A0AAD9GIC7-F1
#
_cell.length_a   1.000
_cell.length_b   1.000
_cell.length_c   1.000
_cell.angle_alpha   90.00
_cell.angle_beta   90.00
_cell.angle_gamma   90.00
#
_symmetry.space_group_name_H-M   'P 1'
#
loop_
_entity.id
_entity.type
_entity.pdbx_description
1 polymer ?
#
loop_
_entity_poly.entity_id
_entity_poly.type
_entity_poly.pdbx_seq_one_letter_code
_entity_poly.pdbx_strand_id
1 'polypeptide(L)'
;MFRRLCPSSDTVLAVNESFNFADGSTTDIAQQLYIRYQKGDTVDQVNVTSVPDAVVWRLSSYNLLFDDLPGMVQRAVLWDTGYALSETNDAVKILTLDGRSMAELAVTLNEYNDANCTAFNCSQPNGEIAYSNEYCSGTQMLSKAKCAVTEPEFSTPNHYSMWAIGGEESVVPEINLLQHLWTSENISYNAFGTYRPTR
;
A
#
# COMPACT_ATOMS: atom_id res chain seq x y z
N MET A 1 -6.17 17.53 0.59
CA MET A 1 -5.49 18.53 -0.27
C MET A 1 -4.83 17.74 -1.41
N PHE A 2 -5.27 17.90 -2.65
CA PHE A 2 -4.89 17.02 -3.76
C PHE A 2 -3.56 17.43 -4.42
N ARG A 3 -2.67 16.46 -4.66
CA ARG A 3 -1.49 16.63 -5.53
C ARG A 3 -1.93 16.53 -7.00
N ARG A 4 -1.56 17.53 -7.81
CA ARG A 4 -1.87 17.60 -9.25
C ARG A 4 -0.99 16.62 -10.02
N LEU A 5 -1.53 15.63 -10.73
CA LEU A 5 -0.73 14.67 -11.50
C LEU A 5 -0.60 15.00 -13.01
N CYS A 6 -0.94 16.23 -13.45
CA CYS A 6 -0.88 16.60 -14.87
C CYS A 6 0.37 17.45 -15.18
N PRO A 7 1.14 17.14 -16.24
CA PRO A 7 2.34 17.89 -16.59
C PRO A 7 1.95 19.14 -17.38
N SER A 8 2.02 20.30 -16.72
CA SER A 8 2.27 21.57 -17.40
C SER A 8 3.68 22.00 -17.03
N SER A 9 4.53 22.21 -18.05
CA SER A 9 5.91 22.71 -18.01
C SER A 9 6.34 23.33 -16.67
N ASP A 10 7.37 22.72 -16.06
CA ASP A 10 8.15 23.19 -14.91
C ASP A 10 7.42 23.42 -13.58
N THR A 11 6.41 22.61 -13.27
CA THR A 11 5.94 22.50 -11.87
C THR A 11 6.31 21.13 -11.31
N VAL A 12 7.49 21.01 -10.70
CA VAL A 12 7.82 19.85 -9.86
C VAL A 12 6.82 19.83 -8.71
N LEU A 13 6.05 18.75 -8.58
CA LEU A 13 5.17 18.58 -7.44
C LEU A 13 6.02 18.60 -6.17
N ALA A 14 5.69 19.49 -5.25
CA ALA A 14 6.35 19.58 -3.96
C ALA A 14 6.26 18.22 -3.26
N VAL A 15 7.38 17.52 -3.18
CA VAL A 15 7.54 16.28 -2.42
C VAL A 15 7.50 16.67 -0.94
N ASN A 16 6.84 15.88 -0.09
CA ASN A 16 6.97 16.09 1.35
C ASN A 16 8.44 15.83 1.73
N GLU A 17 9.16 16.85 2.18
CA GLU A 17 10.60 16.73 2.48
C GLU A 17 10.89 15.77 3.63
N SER A 18 9.89 15.51 4.49
CA SER A 18 9.98 14.51 5.56
C SER A 18 9.57 13.10 5.11
N PHE A 19 9.28 12.91 3.82
CA PHE A 19 8.91 11.60 3.30
C PHE A 19 10.12 10.67 3.29
N ASN A 20 10.02 9.60 4.07
CA ASN A 20 10.94 8.48 4.02
C ASN A 20 10.11 7.21 3.82
N PHE A 21 10.17 6.64 2.64
CA PHE A 21 9.47 5.39 2.38
C PHE A 21 10.16 4.23 3.13
N ALA A 22 11.50 4.23 3.21
CA ALA A 22 12.30 3.13 3.72
C ALA A 22 12.13 2.87 5.23
N ASP A 23 11.65 3.83 6.03
CA ASP A 23 11.35 3.58 7.45
C ASP A 23 10.00 2.88 7.68
N GLY A 24 9.17 2.78 6.63
CA GLY A 24 7.86 2.15 6.67
C GLY A 24 6.84 2.82 7.57
N SER A 25 7.04 4.11 7.89
CA SER A 25 6.11 4.93 8.68
C SER A 25 4.90 5.44 7.88
N THR A 26 4.95 5.31 6.55
CA THR A 26 3.94 5.82 5.63
C THR A 26 3.53 4.78 4.59
N THR A 27 2.29 4.87 4.16
CA THR A 27 1.75 4.19 3.00
C THR A 27 1.41 5.18 1.88
N ASP A 28 2.13 6.31 1.76
CA ASP A 28 1.99 7.23 0.61
C ASP A 28 2.66 6.62 -0.63
N ILE A 29 2.03 5.57 -1.16
CA ILE A 29 2.48 4.83 -2.34
C ILE A 29 2.48 5.74 -3.57
N ALA A 30 1.55 6.70 -3.68
CA ALA A 30 1.51 7.65 -4.78
C ALA A 30 2.74 8.57 -4.80
N GLN A 31 3.17 9.08 -3.64
CA GLN A 31 4.40 9.86 -3.55
C GLN A 31 5.64 9.00 -3.88
N GLN A 32 5.70 7.74 -3.42
CA GLN A 32 6.78 6.84 -3.81
C GLN A 32 6.82 6.61 -5.33
N LEU A 33 5.68 6.30 -5.96
CA LEU A 33 5.59 6.10 -7.40
C LEU A 33 6.04 7.33 -8.19
N TYR A 34 5.70 8.53 -7.72
CA TYR A 34 6.18 9.77 -8.32
C TYR A 34 7.72 9.93 -8.21
N ILE A 35 8.31 9.61 -7.05
CA ILE A 35 9.76 9.63 -6.86
C ILE A 35 10.45 8.61 -7.79
N ARG A 36 9.89 7.40 -7.92
CA ARG A 36 10.42 6.38 -8.86
C ARG A 36 10.34 6.85 -10.31
N TYR A 37 9.23 7.46 -10.71
CA TYR A 37 9.06 8.07 -12.03
C TYR A 37 10.13 9.14 -12.31
N GLN A 38 10.41 10.02 -11.34
CA GLN A 38 11.48 11.03 -11.46
C GLN A 38 12.87 10.41 -11.61
N LYS A 39 13.10 9.20 -11.05
CA LYS A 39 14.33 8.43 -11.22
C LYS A 39 14.40 7.67 -12.56
N GLY A 40 13.37 7.77 -13.41
CA GLY A 40 13.33 7.18 -14.75
C GLY A 40 12.78 5.75 -14.79
N ASP A 41 12.26 5.24 -13.67
CA ASP A 41 11.66 3.92 -13.63
C ASP A 41 10.37 3.87 -14.46
N THR A 42 10.07 2.70 -15.00
CA THR A 42 8.83 2.42 -15.73
C THR A 42 8.23 1.10 -15.24
N VAL A 43 6.91 0.98 -15.38
CA VAL A 43 6.17 -0.25 -15.08
C VAL A 43 4.99 -0.34 -16.03
N ASP A 44 4.64 -1.57 -16.40
CA ASP A 44 3.49 -1.84 -17.26
C ASP A 44 2.19 -1.32 -16.64
N GLN A 45 1.23 -1.02 -17.52
CA GLN A 45 -0.12 -0.66 -17.10
C GLN A 45 -0.76 -1.74 -16.23
N VAL A 46 -1.62 -1.32 -15.31
CA VAL A 46 -2.35 -2.20 -14.40
C VAL A 46 -3.42 -2.94 -15.20
N ASN A 47 -3.43 -4.26 -15.12
CA ASN A 47 -4.48 -5.09 -15.69
C ASN A 47 -5.67 -5.19 -14.72
N VAL A 48 -6.42 -4.11 -14.52
CA VAL A 48 -7.58 -4.10 -13.60
C VAL A 48 -8.84 -4.63 -14.30
N THR A 49 -9.61 -5.50 -13.65
CA THR A 49 -10.84 -6.08 -14.24
C THR A 49 -11.87 -5.02 -14.60
N SER A 50 -12.04 -4.02 -13.73
CA SER A 50 -12.90 -2.86 -13.94
C SER A 50 -12.37 -1.67 -13.16
N VAL A 51 -12.28 -0.51 -13.82
CA VAL A 51 -11.88 0.74 -13.17
C VAL A 51 -13.03 1.23 -12.28
N PRO A 52 -12.81 1.50 -10.97
CA PRO A 52 -13.87 2.00 -10.10
C PRO A 52 -14.42 3.36 -10.54
N ASP A 53 -15.73 3.59 -10.39
CA ASP A 53 -16.38 4.87 -10.72
C ASP A 53 -15.73 6.07 -10.02
N ALA A 54 -15.26 5.88 -8.78
CA ALA A 54 -14.57 6.94 -8.04
C ALA A 54 -13.26 7.38 -8.72
N VAL A 55 -12.55 6.44 -9.34
CA VAL A 55 -11.33 6.71 -10.11
C VAL A 55 -11.69 7.41 -11.42
N VAL A 56 -12.68 6.89 -12.15
CA VAL A 56 -13.18 7.53 -13.39
C VAL A 56 -13.63 8.96 -13.12
N TRP A 57 -14.41 9.18 -12.07
CA TRP A 57 -14.90 10.50 -11.67
C TRP A 57 -13.75 11.44 -11.33
N ARG A 58 -12.76 10.99 -10.56
CA ARG A 58 -11.55 11.78 -10.25
C ARG A 58 -10.81 12.19 -11.51
N LEU A 59 -10.60 11.28 -12.45
CA LEU A 59 -9.88 11.54 -13.71
C LEU A 59 -10.68 12.43 -14.67
N SER A 60 -12.01 12.31 -14.68
CA SER A 60 -12.89 13.10 -15.54
C SER A 60 -12.76 14.61 -15.29
N SER A 61 -12.48 15.02 -14.04
CA SER A 61 -12.21 16.42 -13.70
C SER A 61 -10.97 17.01 -14.39
N TYR A 62 -10.11 16.16 -14.94
CA TYR A 62 -8.91 16.52 -15.69
C TYR A 62 -8.97 16.13 -17.18
N ASN A 63 -10.12 15.64 -17.67
CA ASN A 63 -10.28 15.08 -19.02
C ASN A 63 -9.28 13.94 -19.33
N LEU A 64 -9.00 13.09 -18.35
CA LEU A 64 -8.12 11.93 -18.50
C LEU A 64 -8.94 10.63 -18.50
N LEU A 65 -8.51 9.66 -19.31
CA LEU A 65 -8.98 8.28 -19.25
C LEU A 65 -7.95 7.43 -18.52
N PHE A 66 -8.42 6.45 -17.74
CA PHE A 66 -7.53 5.58 -16.97
C PHE A 66 -6.56 4.79 -17.86
N ASP A 67 -7.04 4.30 -19.00
CA ASP A 67 -6.25 3.48 -19.92
C ASP A 67 -5.18 4.28 -20.69
N ASP A 68 -5.30 5.61 -20.73
CA ASP A 68 -4.29 6.48 -21.33
C ASP A 68 -3.13 6.80 -20.35
N LEU A 69 -3.29 6.45 -19.07
CA LEU A 69 -2.30 6.76 -18.04
C LEU A 69 -1.15 5.73 -18.04
N PRO A 70 0.10 6.16 -17.84
CA PRO A 70 1.21 5.24 -17.58
C PRO A 70 0.95 4.37 -16.33
N GLY A 71 1.55 3.17 -16.29
CA GLY A 71 1.29 2.20 -15.22
C GLY A 71 1.57 2.69 -13.81
N MET A 72 2.56 3.59 -13.61
CA MET A 72 2.80 4.21 -12.31
C MET A 72 1.64 5.12 -11.88
N VAL A 73 1.10 5.92 -12.82
CA VAL A 73 0.02 6.87 -12.55
C VAL A 73 -1.28 6.11 -12.28
N GLN A 74 -1.53 5.02 -13.00
CA GLN A 74 -2.66 4.12 -12.72
C GLN A 74 -2.63 3.58 -11.29
N ARG A 75 -1.48 3.05 -10.84
CA ARG A 75 -1.31 2.57 -9.45
C ARG A 75 -1.48 3.68 -8.42
N ALA A 76 -0.89 4.85 -8.67
CA ALA A 76 -0.98 6.00 -7.77
C ALA A 76 -2.42 6.49 -7.63
N VAL A 77 -3.17 6.58 -8.73
CA VAL A 77 -4.57 7.01 -8.72
C VAL A 77 -5.48 5.98 -8.06
N LEU A 78 -5.28 4.68 -8.31
CA LEU A 78 -6.02 3.62 -7.62
C LEU A 78 -5.82 3.73 -6.10
N TRP A 79 -4.56 3.77 -5.66
CA TRP A 79 -4.20 3.85 -4.25
C TRP A 79 -4.77 5.08 -3.57
N ASP A 80 -4.50 6.28 -4.09
CA ASP A 80 -4.97 7.54 -3.49
C ASP A 80 -6.51 7.64 -3.47
N THR A 81 -7.20 6.92 -4.36
CA THR A 81 -8.67 6.90 -4.41
C THR A 81 -9.26 5.84 -3.47
N GLY A 82 -8.41 5.07 -2.77
CA GLY A 82 -8.81 4.09 -1.77
C GLY A 82 -9.02 2.69 -2.34
N TYR A 83 -8.26 2.30 -3.36
CA TYR A 83 -8.34 0.96 -3.96
C TYR A 83 -6.98 0.28 -4.00
N ALA A 84 -7.00 -1.03 -3.72
CA ALA A 84 -5.91 -1.96 -3.94
C ALA A 84 -6.39 -3.07 -4.90
N LEU A 85 -5.49 -3.95 -5.33
CA LEU A 85 -5.81 -5.03 -6.27
C LEU A 85 -5.87 -6.38 -5.56
N SER A 86 -6.90 -7.17 -5.83
CA SER A 86 -6.92 -8.59 -5.45
C SER A 86 -5.94 -9.41 -6.28
N GLU A 87 -5.84 -10.71 -5.96
CA GLU A 87 -5.11 -11.70 -6.77
C GLU A 87 -5.65 -11.82 -8.20
N THR A 88 -6.96 -11.62 -8.37
CA THR A 88 -7.67 -11.63 -9.66
C THR A 88 -7.65 -10.29 -10.40
N ASN A 89 -6.95 -9.29 -9.85
CA ASN A 89 -6.91 -7.90 -10.31
C ASN A 89 -8.23 -7.12 -10.23
N ASP A 90 -9.12 -7.53 -9.34
CA ASP A 90 -10.28 -6.72 -8.99
C ASP A 90 -9.86 -5.55 -8.10
N ALA A 91 -10.46 -4.38 -8.34
CA ALA A 91 -10.23 -3.21 -7.51
C ALA A 91 -11.02 -3.35 -6.20
N VAL A 92 -10.30 -3.61 -5.11
CA VAL A 92 -10.85 -3.80 -3.78
C VAL A 92 -10.82 -2.49 -3.02
N LYS A 93 -11.95 -2.07 -2.45
CA LYS A 93 -12.07 -0.81 -1.74
C LYS A 93 -11.50 -0.92 -0.33
N ILE A 94 -10.65 0.04 0.02
CA ILE A 94 -10.09 0.24 1.35
C ILE A 94 -10.94 1.26 2.10
N LEU A 95 -11.41 0.88 3.28
CA LEU A 95 -12.21 1.67 4.19
C LEU A 95 -11.30 2.12 5.35
N THR A 96 -10.86 3.37 5.32
CA THR A 96 -9.96 3.90 6.35
C THR A 96 -10.71 4.16 7.65
N LEU A 97 -10.04 3.95 8.79
CA LEU A 97 -10.58 4.21 10.13
C LEU A 97 -10.18 5.60 10.62
N ASP A 98 -11.00 6.19 11.49
CA ASP A 98 -10.81 7.51 12.14
C ASP A 98 -10.44 8.67 11.20
N GLY A 99 -10.94 8.65 9.96
CA GLY A 99 -10.70 9.72 8.99
C GLY A 99 -9.28 9.77 8.43
N ARG A 100 -8.48 8.71 8.63
CA ARG A 100 -7.13 8.58 8.07
C ARG A 100 -7.15 8.61 6.54
N SER A 101 -6.08 9.14 5.97
CA SER A 101 -5.80 9.02 4.54
C SER A 101 -5.13 7.68 4.22
N MET A 102 -5.08 7.36 2.92
CA MET A 102 -4.35 6.21 2.40
C MET A 102 -2.85 6.25 2.70
N ALA A 103 -2.28 7.42 2.99
CA ALA A 103 -0.88 7.60 3.36
C ALA A 103 -0.54 7.20 4.80
N GLU A 104 -1.56 6.99 5.64
CA GLU A 104 -1.45 6.82 7.09
C GLU A 104 -1.84 5.42 7.57
N LEU A 105 -1.88 4.44 6.66
CA LEU A 105 -2.33 3.08 6.95
C LEU A 105 -1.22 2.16 7.46
N ALA A 106 0.05 2.57 7.33
CA ALA A 106 1.19 1.84 7.89
C ALA A 106 1.02 1.65 9.39
N VAL A 107 1.09 0.41 9.88
CA VAL A 107 1.32 0.14 11.29
C VAL A 107 2.83 0.26 11.53
N THR A 108 3.24 1.29 12.26
CA THR A 108 4.66 1.55 12.53
C THR A 108 5.26 0.50 13.45
N LEU A 109 6.59 0.40 13.51
CA LEU A 109 7.28 -0.48 14.47
C LEU A 109 6.88 -0.18 15.92
N ASN A 110 6.73 1.10 16.27
CA ASN A 110 6.30 1.50 17.60
C ASN A 110 4.87 1.02 17.89
N GLU A 111 3.93 1.25 16.97
CA GLU A 111 2.55 0.79 17.15
C GLU A 111 2.44 -0.74 17.23
N TYR A 112 3.26 -1.45 16.46
CA TYR A 112 3.35 -2.90 16.47
C TYR A 112 3.90 -3.42 17.81
N ASN A 113 4.98 -2.82 18.33
CA ASN A 113 5.52 -3.13 19.64
C ASN A 113 4.55 -2.77 20.78
N ASP A 114 3.82 -1.66 20.66
CA ASP A 114 2.77 -1.23 21.60
C ASP A 114 1.55 -2.18 21.60
N ALA A 115 1.43 -3.08 20.60
CA ALA A 115 0.46 -4.17 20.60
C ALA A 115 0.95 -5.40 21.37
N ASN A 116 2.13 -5.31 22.00
CA ASN A 116 2.90 -6.43 22.55
C ASN A 116 3.26 -7.47 21.48
N CYS A 117 3.49 -7.04 20.25
CA CYS A 117 4.02 -7.89 19.20
C CYS A 117 5.54 -7.76 19.10
N THR A 118 6.21 -8.81 18.60
CA THR A 118 7.66 -8.86 18.41
C THR A 118 7.99 -8.88 16.92
N ALA A 119 8.86 -7.96 16.52
CA ALA A 119 9.31 -7.78 15.16
C ALA A 119 10.61 -8.56 14.91
N PHE A 120 10.63 -9.33 13.82
CA PHE A 120 11.83 -9.96 13.30
C PHE A 120 12.61 -8.94 12.47
N ASN A 121 13.91 -8.81 12.72
CA ASN A 121 14.76 -7.89 11.97
C ASN A 121 15.20 -8.52 10.64
N CYS A 122 14.77 -7.91 9.53
CA CYS A 122 15.07 -8.30 8.16
C CYS A 122 16.04 -7.31 7.47
N SER A 123 16.76 -6.49 8.23
CA SER A 123 17.63 -5.44 7.68
C SER A 123 18.71 -6.03 6.79
N GLN A 124 18.93 -5.40 5.64
CA GLN A 124 19.86 -5.87 4.63
C GLN A 124 21.31 -5.45 4.95
N PRO A 125 22.33 -6.15 4.42
CA PRO A 125 23.74 -5.79 4.62
C PRO A 125 24.14 -4.39 4.13
N ASN A 126 23.36 -3.80 3.21
CA ASN A 126 23.53 -2.43 2.71
C ASN A 126 23.11 -1.35 3.74
N GLY A 127 22.57 -1.76 4.90
CA GLY A 127 22.11 -0.87 5.96
C GLY A 127 20.64 -0.46 5.85
N GLU A 128 19.90 -0.95 4.84
CA GLU A 128 18.47 -0.73 4.74
C GLU A 128 17.72 -1.49 5.82
N ILE A 129 16.87 -0.76 6.53
CA ILE A 129 16.12 -1.29 7.66
C ILE A 129 14.82 -1.91 7.15
N ALA A 130 14.58 -3.16 7.55
CA ALA A 130 13.33 -3.84 7.30
C ALA A 130 12.95 -4.71 8.50
N TYR A 131 11.66 -4.84 8.74
CA TYR A 131 11.12 -5.69 9.79
C TYR A 131 9.94 -6.49 9.26
N SER A 132 9.79 -7.72 9.77
CA SER A 132 8.62 -8.56 9.53
C SER A 132 8.06 -9.06 10.87
N ASN A 133 6.90 -9.70 10.85
CA ASN A 133 6.32 -10.28 12.05
C ASN A 133 7.16 -11.48 12.55
N GLU A 134 7.45 -11.52 13.85
CA GLU A 134 7.96 -12.71 14.54
C GLU A 134 6.84 -13.36 15.37
N TYR A 135 6.32 -12.59 16.34
CA TYR A 135 5.25 -13.03 17.23
C TYR A 135 4.19 -11.94 17.34
N CYS A 136 2.95 -12.25 16.94
CA CYS A 136 1.81 -11.35 17.11
C CYS A 136 0.52 -12.14 16.93
N SER A 137 -0.41 -12.01 17.88
CA SER A 137 -1.72 -12.64 17.76
C SER A 137 -2.66 -11.83 16.86
N GLY A 138 -3.74 -12.44 16.36
CA GLY A 138 -4.71 -11.80 15.48
C GLY A 138 -5.44 -10.68 16.22
N THR A 139 -5.79 -10.92 17.49
CA THR A 139 -6.35 -9.90 18.38
C THR A 139 -5.40 -8.72 18.58
N GLN A 140 -4.10 -8.98 18.78
CA GLN A 140 -3.11 -7.91 18.94
C GLN A 140 -2.97 -7.10 17.67
N MET A 141 -2.84 -7.74 16.51
CA MET A 141 -2.72 -7.02 15.24
C MET A 141 -3.99 -6.25 14.89
N LEU A 142 -5.17 -6.85 15.08
CA LEU A 142 -6.45 -6.17 14.86
C LEU A 142 -6.62 -4.94 15.75
N SER A 143 -6.03 -4.93 16.95
CA SER A 143 -6.04 -3.75 17.83
C SER A 143 -5.29 -2.55 17.26
N LYS A 144 -4.43 -2.77 16.25
CA LYS A 144 -3.68 -1.74 15.53
C LYS A 144 -4.13 -1.54 14.09
N ALA A 145 -5.17 -2.25 13.65
CA ALA A 145 -5.68 -2.10 12.29
C ALA A 145 -6.15 -0.65 12.04
N LYS A 146 -5.75 -0.08 10.89
CA LYS A 146 -6.07 1.31 10.50
C LYS A 146 -7.10 1.40 9.37
N CYS A 147 -7.46 0.26 8.79
CA CYS A 147 -8.44 0.15 7.73
C CYS A 147 -9.10 -1.24 7.74
N ALA A 148 -10.20 -1.35 7.00
CA ALA A 148 -10.79 -2.60 6.56
C ALA A 148 -10.85 -2.61 5.03
N VAL A 149 -11.09 -3.77 4.43
CA VAL A 149 -11.31 -3.89 2.98
C VAL A 149 -12.68 -4.50 2.72
N THR A 150 -13.31 -4.13 1.61
CA THR A 150 -14.49 -4.86 1.11
C THR A 150 -14.08 -6.28 0.75
N GLU A 151 -14.91 -7.28 1.07
CA GLU A 151 -14.56 -8.72 0.93
C GLU A 151 -13.88 -9.02 -0.41
N PRO A 152 -12.57 -9.27 -0.41
CA PRO A 152 -11.83 -9.58 -1.62
C PRO A 152 -11.97 -11.07 -1.95
N GLU A 153 -12.08 -11.39 -3.24
CA GLU A 153 -12.00 -12.77 -3.69
C GLU A 153 -10.52 -13.21 -3.74
N PHE A 154 -10.21 -14.27 -2.99
CA PHE A 154 -8.92 -14.96 -3.04
C PHE A 154 -9.16 -16.40 -3.50
N SER A 155 -8.35 -16.87 -4.45
CA SER A 155 -8.54 -18.19 -5.06
C SER A 155 -8.21 -19.32 -4.07
N THR A 156 -7.24 -19.06 -3.20
CA THR A 156 -6.82 -19.94 -2.11
C THR A 156 -6.50 -19.14 -0.85
N PRO A 157 -6.82 -19.67 0.35
CA PRO A 157 -6.34 -19.13 1.61
C PRO A 157 -4.83 -18.88 1.61
N ASN A 158 -4.42 -17.62 1.77
CA ASN A 158 -3.00 -17.26 1.83
C ASN A 158 -2.56 -16.92 3.27
N HIS A 159 -1.29 -17.23 3.55
CA HIS A 159 -0.67 -17.08 4.87
C HIS A 159 0.59 -16.19 4.79
N TYR A 160 0.52 -15.08 4.06
CA TYR A 160 1.63 -14.11 3.97
C TYR A 160 1.98 -13.52 5.34
N SER A 161 3.11 -12.83 5.48
CA SER A 161 3.42 -12.09 6.71
C SER A 161 2.27 -11.16 7.09
N MET A 162 1.84 -11.22 8.35
CA MET A 162 0.73 -10.38 8.86
C MET A 162 1.13 -8.90 8.94
N TRP A 163 2.42 -8.64 9.09
CA TRP A 163 2.98 -7.30 9.17
C TRP A 163 4.41 -7.29 8.66
N ALA A 164 4.75 -6.26 7.90
CA ALA A 164 6.11 -5.95 7.50
C ALA A 164 6.23 -4.45 7.22
N ILE A 165 7.41 -3.89 7.48
CA ILE A 165 7.75 -2.50 7.18
C ILE A 165 9.18 -2.39 6.67
N GLY A 166 9.47 -1.24 6.06
CA GLY A 166 10.79 -0.90 5.54
C GLY A 166 11.10 -1.57 4.20
N GLY A 167 12.37 -1.84 3.94
CA GLY A 167 12.86 -2.40 2.68
C GLY A 167 13.41 -1.37 1.70
N GLU A 168 13.65 -1.83 0.48
CA GLU A 168 14.47 -1.14 -0.52
C GLU A 168 13.71 0.01 -1.22
N GLU A 169 14.23 1.24 -1.09
CA GLU A 169 13.62 2.43 -1.68
C GLU A 169 13.72 2.47 -3.21
N SER A 170 14.58 1.63 -3.78
CA SER A 170 14.72 1.48 -5.22
C SER A 170 13.60 0.70 -5.91
N VAL A 171 12.74 0.04 -5.13
CA VAL A 171 11.67 -0.78 -5.69
C VAL A 171 10.44 0.07 -6.03
N VAL A 172 9.85 -0.21 -7.19
CA VAL A 172 8.52 0.31 -7.56
C VAL A 172 7.46 -0.41 -6.72
N PRO A 173 6.71 0.30 -5.87
CA PRO A 173 5.74 -0.34 -4.99
C PRO A 173 4.56 -0.91 -5.77
N GLU A 174 4.06 -2.05 -5.30
CA GLU A 174 2.83 -2.66 -5.77
C GLU A 174 1.64 -2.24 -4.89
N ILE A 175 0.43 -2.42 -5.41
CA ILE A 175 -0.82 -2.14 -4.68
C ILE A 175 -1.67 -3.41 -4.52
N ASN A 176 -1.04 -4.58 -4.64
CA ASN A 176 -1.69 -5.87 -4.48
C ASN A 176 -1.96 -6.16 -3.00
N LEU A 177 -3.16 -6.60 -2.70
CA LEU A 177 -3.55 -7.09 -1.39
C LEU A 177 -2.95 -8.47 -1.17
N LEU A 178 -2.25 -8.60 -0.05
CA LEU A 178 -1.80 -9.86 0.51
C LEU A 178 -2.71 -10.23 1.67
N GLN A 179 -3.13 -11.49 1.67
CA GLN A 179 -3.95 -12.05 2.74
C GLN A 179 -3.08 -12.83 3.73
N HIS A 180 -3.34 -12.62 5.01
CA HIS A 180 -2.92 -13.49 6.10
C HIS A 180 -4.16 -14.05 6.80
N LEU A 181 -4.41 -15.34 6.58
CA LEU A 181 -5.40 -16.10 7.33
C LEU A 181 -4.75 -16.83 8.49
N TRP A 182 -5.41 -16.82 9.64
CA TRP A 182 -4.96 -17.63 10.78
C TRP A 182 -6.13 -17.99 11.68
N THR A 183 -6.08 -19.15 12.30
CA THR A 183 -7.06 -19.59 13.29
C THR A 183 -6.35 -19.90 14.60
N SER A 184 -6.84 -19.29 15.68
CA SER A 184 -6.36 -19.52 17.04
C SER A 184 -7.54 -19.69 17.97
N GLU A 185 -7.53 -20.73 18.80
CA GLU A 185 -8.57 -20.98 19.82
C GLU A 185 -10.02 -20.90 19.28
N ASN A 186 -10.25 -21.44 18.07
CA ASN A 186 -11.53 -21.40 17.34
C ASN A 186 -11.99 -20.01 16.85
N ILE A 187 -11.10 -19.01 16.85
CA ILE A 187 -11.34 -17.70 16.23
C ILE A 187 -10.49 -17.62 14.97
N SER A 188 -11.13 -17.32 13.83
CA SER A 188 -10.45 -17.10 12.56
C SER A 188 -10.25 -15.60 12.32
N TYR A 189 -9.02 -15.24 11.95
CA TYR A 189 -8.58 -13.89 11.64
C TYR A 189 -8.22 -13.80 10.15
N ASN A 190 -8.62 -12.70 9.51
CA ASN A 190 -8.32 -12.41 8.13
C ASN A 190 -7.76 -10.99 8.05
N ALA A 191 -6.44 -10.89 7.93
CA ALA A 191 -5.73 -9.62 7.84
C ALA A 191 -5.26 -9.38 6.40
N PHE A 192 -5.27 -8.11 5.99
CA PHE A 192 -4.80 -7.69 4.67
C PHE A 192 -3.73 -6.64 4.80
N GLY A 193 -2.71 -6.73 3.94
CA GLY A 193 -1.68 -5.71 3.78
C GLY A 193 -1.35 -5.53 2.31
N THR A 194 -0.55 -4.53 1.97
CA THR A 194 0.02 -4.39 0.63
C THR A 194 1.46 -4.85 0.62
N TYR A 195 1.87 -5.53 -0.45
CA TYR A 195 3.23 -6.03 -0.58
C TYR A 195 4.26 -4.91 -0.73
N ARG A 196 5.37 -5.04 -0.03
CA ARG A 196 6.64 -4.41 -0.39
C ARG A 196 7.66 -5.50 -0.64
N PRO A 197 8.31 -5.53 -1.82
CA PRO A 197 9.43 -6.43 -2.03
C PRO A 197 10.60 -6.03 -1.12
N THR A 198 10.80 -6.78 -0.04
CA THR A 198 12.11 -6.92 0.60
C THR A 198 12.84 -8.01 -0.17
N ARG A 199 13.93 -7.69 -0.86
CA ARG A 199 14.79 -8.71 -1.47
C ARG A 199 15.74 -9.32 -0.45
#